data_AF-A0A0C9UTP8-F1
#
_entry.id   AF-A0A0C9UTP8-F1
#
_cell.length_a   1.000
_cell.length_b   1.000
_cell.length_c   1.000
_cell.angle_alpha   90.00
_cell.angle_beta   90.00
_cell.angle_gamma   90.00
#
_symmetry.space_group_name_H-M   'P 1'
#
loop_
_entity.id
_entity.type
_entity.pdbx_description
1 polymer ?
#
loop_
_entity_poly.entity_id
_entity_poly.type
_entity_poly.pdbx_seq_one_letter_code
_entity_poly.pdbx_strand_id
1 'polypeptide(L)'
;DDLADFVTYAASLFNRNLVTNFLSIGSKTPLARPDSPAPAIVGGLDTHAVFEGNDASTTGADAFFGDNHSFNETLLQEYPSLILFSNKFGARNYNVTRRRSAVAFAKTLYSIATNPQFSFVSPRYYTAYAESVFPTIFFVDGRVANCQFNTDGAPFISYNNISLLCDFFRYCRHLGRDDARAAVREVFAAHPIEPGANQGAINTFTLDPELTDFSDFCKLNTHFVNISVKGLYPKPTGVLLNNLNTNINFFFQPLATHGHTQVSPFGQS
;
A
#
# COMPACT_ATOMS: atom_id res chain seq x y z
N ASP A 1 11.13 7.92 -12.95
CA ASP A 1 11.01 8.03 -11.48
C ASP A 1 10.55 6.67 -10.97
N ASP A 2 11.50 5.81 -10.59
CA ASP A 2 11.29 4.36 -10.46
C ASP A 2 10.18 3.95 -9.48
N LEU A 3 10.06 4.66 -8.35
CA LEU A 3 9.01 4.43 -7.35
C LEU A 3 7.64 4.90 -7.84
N ALA A 4 7.56 6.08 -8.46
CA ALA A 4 6.31 6.65 -8.94
C ALA A 4 5.74 5.80 -10.09
N ASP A 5 6.59 5.37 -11.02
CA ASP A 5 6.24 4.48 -12.11
C ASP A 5 5.70 3.15 -11.55
N PHE A 6 6.45 2.52 -10.63
CA PHE A 6 6.05 1.25 -10.01
C PHE A 6 4.68 1.34 -9.32
N VAL A 7 4.48 2.33 -8.44
CA VAL A 7 3.24 2.48 -7.66
C VAL A 7 2.06 2.82 -8.58
N THR A 8 2.26 3.70 -9.56
CA THR A 8 1.21 4.14 -10.48
C THR A 8 0.72 2.99 -11.35
N TYR A 9 1.65 2.22 -11.94
CA TYR A 9 1.27 1.09 -12.79
C TYR A 9 0.74 -0.09 -11.97
N ALA A 10 1.22 -0.32 -10.75
CA ALA A 10 0.64 -1.30 -9.82
C ALA A 10 -0.83 -0.98 -9.53
N ALA A 11 -1.14 0.25 -9.11
CA ALA A 11 -2.51 0.69 -8.88
C ALA A 11 -3.36 0.66 -10.16
N SER A 12 -2.75 1.02 -11.29
CA SER A 12 -3.44 1.05 -12.58
C SER A 12 -3.89 -0.33 -13.05
N LEU A 13 -3.09 -1.37 -12.83
CA LEU A 13 -3.45 -2.73 -13.25
C LEU A 13 -4.75 -3.23 -12.59
N PHE A 14 -5.09 -2.73 -11.40
CA PHE A 14 -6.29 -3.13 -10.66
C PHE A 14 -7.47 -2.18 -10.81
N ASN A 15 -7.20 -0.88 -10.67
CA ASN A 15 -8.23 0.12 -10.38
C ASN A 15 -8.56 1.02 -11.57
N ARG A 16 -7.70 1.02 -12.59
CA ARG A 16 -7.83 1.86 -13.77
C ARG A 16 -8.64 1.15 -14.84
N ASN A 17 -9.34 1.94 -15.65
CA ASN A 17 -9.79 1.46 -16.93
C ASN A 17 -8.62 1.45 -17.92
N LEU A 18 -8.14 0.26 -18.27
CA LEU A 18 -6.99 0.10 -19.16
C LEU A 18 -7.31 0.44 -20.63
N VAL A 19 -8.58 0.56 -21.02
CA VAL A 19 -8.98 0.97 -22.38
C VAL A 19 -9.03 2.49 -22.47
N THR A 20 -9.62 3.16 -21.49
CA THR A 20 -9.79 4.62 -21.51
C THR A 20 -8.67 5.38 -20.82
N ASN A 21 -7.75 4.67 -20.17
CA ASN A 21 -6.58 5.23 -19.50
C ASN A 21 -6.94 6.13 -18.29
N PHE A 22 -8.13 5.98 -17.69
CA PHE A 22 -8.59 6.76 -16.52
C PHE A 22 -8.56 5.96 -15.22
N LEU A 23 -7.99 6.57 -14.17
CA LEU A 23 -7.94 6.04 -12.80
C LEU A 23 -8.65 7.03 -11.86
N SER A 24 -9.59 6.54 -11.06
CA SER A 24 -10.16 7.31 -9.96
C SER A 24 -9.27 7.18 -8.73
N ILE A 25 -8.92 8.31 -8.11
CA ILE A 25 -8.15 8.35 -6.85
C ILE A 25 -9.02 8.12 -5.60
N GLY A 26 -10.32 7.91 -5.77
CA GLY A 26 -11.27 7.55 -4.71
C GLY A 26 -12.23 6.49 -5.23
N SER A 27 -13.54 6.70 -5.04
CA SER A 27 -14.56 5.69 -5.36
C SER A 27 -14.77 5.48 -6.86
N LYS A 28 -15.48 4.40 -7.20
CA LYS A 28 -15.85 4.07 -8.58
C LYS A 28 -16.66 5.20 -9.20
N THR A 29 -16.25 5.65 -10.37
CA THR A 29 -16.88 6.78 -11.08
C THR A 29 -17.29 6.38 -12.50
N PRO A 30 -18.47 6.84 -12.97
CA PRO A 30 -18.88 6.62 -14.36
C PRO A 30 -17.98 7.34 -15.37
N LEU A 31 -17.14 8.29 -14.94
CA LEU A 31 -16.17 8.97 -15.80
C LEU A 31 -15.09 8.04 -16.37
N ALA A 32 -14.87 6.89 -15.73
CA ALA A 32 -13.91 5.88 -16.18
C ALA A 32 -14.52 4.85 -17.16
N ARG A 33 -15.77 4.99 -17.59
CA ARG A 33 -16.47 4.05 -18.50
C ARG A 33 -15.89 4.07 -19.93
N PRO A 34 -16.12 3.02 -20.74
CA PRO A 34 -16.91 1.80 -20.47
C PRO A 34 -16.19 0.78 -19.59
N ASP A 35 -16.91 0.16 -18.64
CA ASP A 35 -16.33 -0.82 -17.71
C ASP A 35 -15.78 -2.06 -18.42
N SER A 36 -14.71 -2.62 -17.88
CA SER A 36 -14.14 -3.91 -18.31
C SER A 36 -15.10 -5.08 -17.99
N PRO A 37 -15.05 -6.18 -18.75
CA PRO A 37 -15.79 -7.39 -18.39
C PRO A 37 -15.40 -7.91 -17.00
N ALA A 38 -16.39 -8.43 -16.26
CA ALA A 38 -16.14 -9.09 -14.98
C ALA A 38 -15.11 -10.23 -15.15
N PRO A 39 -14.22 -10.46 -14.17
CA PRO A 39 -14.23 -9.96 -12.79
C PRO A 39 -13.51 -8.62 -12.55
N ALA A 40 -13.02 -7.93 -13.58
CA ALA A 40 -12.38 -6.63 -13.43
C ALA A 40 -13.35 -5.58 -12.88
N ILE A 41 -12.95 -4.90 -11.79
CA ILE A 41 -13.86 -4.03 -11.03
C ILE A 41 -13.81 -2.58 -11.53
N VAL A 42 -12.62 -2.07 -11.90
CA VAL A 42 -12.40 -0.66 -12.28
C VAL A 42 -13.02 0.28 -11.24
N GLY A 43 -12.75 0.00 -9.95
CA GLY A 43 -13.46 0.62 -8.84
C GLY A 43 -12.79 1.85 -8.26
N GLY A 44 -11.64 2.29 -8.79
CA GLY A 44 -10.83 3.35 -8.19
C GLY A 44 -10.07 2.87 -6.95
N LEU A 45 -9.29 3.76 -6.33
CA LEU A 45 -8.43 3.42 -5.20
C LEU A 45 -9.21 2.98 -3.95
N ASP A 46 -10.51 3.28 -3.81
CA ASP A 46 -11.31 2.82 -2.65
C ASP A 46 -11.66 1.31 -2.70
N THR A 47 -11.31 0.63 -3.80
CA THR A 47 -11.62 -0.79 -3.98
C THR A 47 -10.78 -1.63 -3.03
N HIS A 48 -11.46 -2.35 -2.15
CA HIS A 48 -10.83 -3.23 -1.17
C HIS A 48 -10.07 -4.40 -1.83
N ALA A 49 -8.96 -4.79 -1.21
CA ALA A 49 -8.13 -5.97 -1.51
C ALA A 49 -7.40 -5.99 -2.86
N VAL A 50 -7.32 -4.85 -3.57
CA VAL A 50 -6.69 -4.76 -4.90
C VAL A 50 -5.48 -3.82 -4.96
N PHE A 51 -5.46 -2.76 -4.17
CA PHE A 51 -4.29 -1.91 -3.97
C PHE A 51 -4.37 -1.29 -2.57
N GLU A 52 -5.52 -0.67 -2.33
CA GLU A 52 -6.03 -0.40 -1.00
C GLU A 52 -6.51 -1.74 -0.42
N GLY A 53 -6.12 -2.00 0.82
CA GLY A 53 -6.62 -3.12 1.59
C GLY A 53 -6.75 -2.61 3.00
N ASN A 54 -7.91 -2.08 3.37
CA ASN A 54 -8.02 -1.28 4.60
C ASN A 54 -7.70 -2.05 5.89
N ASP A 55 -7.56 -3.35 5.77
CA ASP A 55 -6.98 -4.25 6.75
C ASP A 55 -5.60 -3.74 7.20
N ALA A 56 -5.54 -3.39 8.49
CA ALA A 56 -4.38 -2.79 9.16
C ALA A 56 -3.94 -1.41 8.64
N SER A 57 -4.85 -0.62 8.05
CA SER A 57 -4.57 0.78 7.69
C SER A 57 -4.24 1.64 8.92
N THR A 58 -3.32 2.60 8.74
CA THR A 58 -2.85 3.43 9.87
C THR A 58 -3.94 4.40 10.36
N THR A 59 -4.81 4.89 9.46
CA THR A 59 -5.84 5.91 9.75
C THR A 59 -7.24 5.62 9.20
N GLY A 60 -7.41 4.55 8.41
CA GLY A 60 -8.71 4.05 7.93
C GLY A 60 -9.11 2.76 8.66
N ALA A 61 -10.41 2.47 8.77
CA ALA A 61 -10.89 1.22 9.36
C ALA A 61 -10.89 0.08 8.33
N ASP A 62 -10.79 -1.17 8.78
CA ASP A 62 -10.92 -2.34 7.92
C ASP A 62 -12.26 -2.31 7.16
N ALA A 63 -12.28 -2.74 5.90
CA ALA A 63 -13.48 -2.69 5.05
C ALA A 63 -14.66 -3.49 5.62
N PHE A 64 -14.37 -4.53 6.42
CA PHE A 64 -15.38 -5.29 7.14
C PHE A 64 -16.27 -4.42 8.04
N PHE A 65 -15.74 -3.31 8.57
CA PHE A 65 -16.48 -2.38 9.42
C PHE A 65 -17.29 -1.33 8.62
N GLY A 66 -17.28 -1.38 7.29
CA GLY A 66 -18.20 -0.66 6.41
C GLY A 66 -17.70 0.70 5.88
N ASP A 67 -16.79 1.38 6.58
CA ASP A 67 -16.16 2.62 6.09
C ASP A 67 -14.65 2.49 6.08
N ASN A 68 -14.12 2.49 4.87
CA ASN A 68 -12.78 2.02 4.57
C ASN A 68 -11.88 3.21 4.12
N HIS A 69 -12.48 4.31 3.67
CA HIS A 69 -11.81 5.45 3.07
C HIS A 69 -11.91 6.73 3.91
N SER A 70 -12.91 6.85 4.78
CA SER A 70 -13.03 8.04 5.63
C SER A 70 -11.99 8.06 6.74
N PHE A 71 -11.55 9.26 7.08
CA PHE A 71 -10.70 9.48 8.23
C PHE A 71 -11.44 9.15 9.53
N ASN A 72 -10.86 8.25 10.32
CA ASN A 72 -11.41 7.90 11.62
C ASN A 72 -10.55 8.51 12.73
N GLU A 73 -11.03 9.62 13.31
CA GLU A 73 -10.37 10.33 14.41
C GLU A 73 -10.22 9.46 15.66
N THR A 74 -11.17 8.56 15.90
CA THR A 74 -11.10 7.59 16.99
C THR A 74 -9.98 6.57 16.74
N LEU A 75 -9.71 6.13 15.51
CA LEU A 75 -8.52 5.29 15.25
C LEU A 75 -7.20 6.04 15.50
N LEU A 76 -7.20 7.37 15.31
CA LEU A 76 -6.05 8.23 15.61
C LEU A 76 -5.86 8.44 17.13
N GLN A 77 -6.96 8.51 17.89
CA GLN A 77 -6.97 8.83 19.33
C GLN A 77 -7.06 7.61 20.27
N GLU A 78 -7.88 6.62 19.94
CA GLU A 78 -8.27 5.45 20.76
C GLU A 78 -7.27 4.29 20.64
N TYR A 79 -6.49 4.18 19.55
CA TYR A 79 -5.33 3.30 19.58
C TYR A 79 -4.31 3.89 20.56
N PRO A 80 -3.87 3.16 21.59
CA PRO A 80 -2.96 3.67 22.62
C PRO A 80 -1.53 4.03 22.11
N SER A 81 -1.34 4.38 20.82
CA SER A 81 -0.15 4.01 20.07
C SER A 81 0.39 5.05 19.07
N LEU A 82 -0.14 6.26 18.97
CA LEU A 82 0.56 7.34 18.25
C LEU A 82 1.05 8.48 19.15
N ILE A 83 0.40 8.74 20.29
CA ILE A 83 0.86 9.75 21.26
C ILE A 83 1.51 9.08 22.48
N LEU A 84 0.89 8.02 23.02
CA LEU A 84 1.41 7.28 24.18
C LEU A 84 2.66 6.43 23.85
N PHE A 85 2.72 5.76 22.70
CA PHE A 85 3.97 5.13 22.22
C PHE A 85 5.04 6.17 21.83
N SER A 86 4.64 7.35 21.36
CA SER A 86 5.55 8.50 21.19
C SER A 86 6.23 8.83 22.51
N ASN A 87 5.44 8.97 23.57
CA ASN A 87 5.91 9.37 24.89
C ASN A 87 6.69 8.26 25.61
N LYS A 88 6.38 6.98 25.35
CA LYS A 88 7.00 5.82 26.03
C LYS A 88 8.27 5.29 25.35
N PHE A 89 8.39 5.42 24.03
CA PHE A 89 9.54 4.94 23.25
C PHE A 89 10.38 6.05 22.60
N GLY A 90 9.91 7.30 22.68
CA GLY A 90 10.62 8.46 22.18
C GLY A 90 10.67 9.55 23.24
N ALA A 91 11.85 9.80 23.80
CA ALA A 91 12.17 11.09 24.41
C ALA A 91 12.19 12.17 23.30
N ARG A 92 11.01 12.46 22.73
CA ARG A 92 10.70 13.38 21.63
C ARG A 92 11.45 13.19 20.29
N ASN A 93 12.54 12.42 20.22
CA ASN A 93 13.40 12.27 19.03
C ASN A 93 13.96 10.85 18.77
N TYR A 94 13.49 9.80 19.47
CA TYR A 94 14.05 8.44 19.31
C TYR A 94 13.26 7.58 18.31
N ASN A 95 13.96 7.18 17.24
CA ASN A 95 13.66 6.21 16.18
C ASN A 95 12.19 6.06 15.73
N VAL A 96 11.75 6.98 14.86
CA VAL A 96 10.43 6.98 14.20
C VAL A 96 10.11 5.65 13.50
N THR A 97 11.13 4.93 13.02
CA THR A 97 10.96 3.63 12.36
C THR A 97 10.46 2.56 13.32
N ARG A 98 11.07 2.44 14.51
CA ARG A 98 10.66 1.46 15.52
C ARG A 98 9.24 1.74 16.02
N ARG A 99 8.87 3.02 16.12
CA ARG A 99 7.53 3.46 16.50
C ARG A 99 6.48 3.04 15.46
N ARG A 100 6.76 3.26 14.17
CA ARG A 100 5.85 2.92 13.07
C ARG A 100 5.67 1.42 12.93
N SER A 101 6.76 0.66 13.09
CA SER A 101 6.71 -0.79 13.14
C SER A 101 5.80 -1.29 14.26
N ALA A 102 5.91 -0.71 15.47
CA ALA A 102 5.03 -1.08 16.58
C ALA A 102 3.54 -0.73 16.32
N VAL A 103 3.26 0.38 15.64
CA VAL A 103 1.89 0.76 15.25
C VAL A 103 1.32 -0.20 14.20
N ALA A 104 2.08 -0.46 13.13
CA ALA A 104 1.69 -1.40 12.10
C ALA A 104 1.43 -2.78 12.70
N PHE A 105 2.32 -3.25 13.58
CA PHE A 105 2.18 -4.52 14.29
C PHE A 105 0.93 -4.57 15.17
N ALA A 106 0.69 -3.53 15.98
CA ALA A 106 -0.49 -3.46 16.83
C ALA A 106 -1.80 -3.45 16.02
N LYS A 107 -1.81 -2.78 14.86
CA LYS A 107 -2.95 -2.77 13.93
C LYS A 107 -3.20 -4.15 13.34
N THR A 108 -2.15 -4.84 12.88
CA THR A 108 -2.28 -6.22 12.39
C THR A 108 -2.86 -7.15 13.46
N LEU A 109 -2.36 -7.08 14.70
CA LEU A 109 -2.92 -7.89 15.80
C LEU A 109 -4.37 -7.55 16.10
N TYR A 110 -4.73 -6.28 16.06
CA TYR A 110 -6.12 -5.85 16.23
C TYR A 110 -7.01 -6.45 15.15
N SER A 111 -6.65 -6.29 13.87
CA SER A 111 -7.44 -6.83 12.76
C SER A 111 -7.54 -8.36 12.82
N ILE A 112 -6.50 -9.07 13.25
CA ILE A 112 -6.57 -10.52 13.52
C ILE A 112 -7.64 -10.83 14.57
N ALA A 113 -7.73 -10.03 15.63
CA ALA A 113 -8.63 -10.25 16.75
C ALA A 113 -10.08 -9.79 16.49
N THR A 114 -10.31 -8.88 15.55
CA THR A 114 -11.63 -8.24 15.36
C THR A 114 -12.26 -8.46 13.99
N ASN A 115 -11.46 -8.77 12.96
CA ASN A 115 -11.95 -8.91 11.58
C ASN A 115 -11.86 -10.39 11.12
N PRO A 116 -12.98 -11.12 11.02
CA PRO A 116 -12.98 -12.53 10.61
C PRO A 116 -12.58 -12.73 9.13
N GLN A 117 -12.59 -11.67 8.32
CA GLN A 117 -12.18 -11.68 6.91
C GLN A 117 -10.81 -11.01 6.70
N PHE A 118 -10.04 -10.79 7.77
CA PHE A 118 -8.74 -10.14 7.70
C PHE A 118 -7.81 -10.83 6.71
N SER A 119 -7.28 -10.05 5.77
CA SER A 119 -6.39 -10.54 4.72
C SER A 119 -5.13 -9.67 4.64
N PHE A 120 -3.98 -10.27 4.94
CA PHE A 120 -2.67 -9.62 4.94
C PHE A 120 -1.70 -10.32 3.99
N VAL A 121 -2.16 -10.48 2.75
CA VAL A 121 -1.44 -11.11 1.64
C VAL A 121 -1.17 -10.11 0.52
N SER A 122 -0.44 -10.50 -0.53
CA SER A 122 -0.13 -9.61 -1.67
C SER A 122 -1.41 -9.19 -2.43
N PRO A 123 -1.57 -7.91 -2.83
CA PRO A 123 -0.60 -6.82 -2.73
C PRO A 123 -0.62 -6.05 -1.39
N ARG A 124 -1.62 -6.24 -0.53
CA ARG A 124 -1.79 -5.44 0.70
C ARG A 124 -0.62 -5.59 1.67
N TYR A 125 -0.05 -6.79 1.78
CA TYR A 125 1.15 -7.03 2.57
C TYR A 125 2.27 -6.03 2.24
N TYR A 126 2.39 -5.58 0.98
CA TYR A 126 3.36 -4.55 0.61
C TYR A 126 2.95 -3.14 0.95
N THR A 127 1.74 -2.78 0.52
CA THR A 127 1.28 -1.40 0.59
C THR A 127 1.13 -0.98 2.05
N ALA A 128 0.77 -1.89 2.96
CA ALA A 128 0.73 -1.64 4.40
C ALA A 128 2.08 -1.16 4.97
N TYR A 129 3.19 -1.84 4.65
CA TYR A 129 4.52 -1.42 5.13
C TYR A 129 5.02 -0.18 4.38
N ALA A 130 4.75 -0.06 3.07
CA ALA A 130 5.16 1.11 2.28
C ALA A 130 4.44 2.40 2.73
N GLU A 131 3.13 2.34 2.95
CA GLU A 131 2.32 3.44 3.48
C GLU A 131 2.80 3.86 4.88
N SER A 132 3.25 2.90 5.69
CA SER A 132 3.80 3.21 7.00
C SER A 132 5.06 4.09 6.94
N VAL A 133 5.84 4.07 5.85
CA VAL A 133 7.06 4.89 5.69
C VAL A 133 6.83 6.18 4.90
N PHE A 134 5.78 6.27 4.08
CA PHE A 134 5.52 7.47 3.27
C PHE A 134 5.46 8.78 4.06
N PRO A 135 4.87 8.85 5.27
CA PRO A 135 4.88 10.10 6.02
C PRO A 135 6.27 10.56 6.52
N THR A 136 7.27 9.68 6.69
CA THR A 136 8.65 10.14 7.02
C THR A 136 9.42 10.61 5.80
N ILE A 137 9.10 10.01 4.64
CA ILE A 137 9.78 10.26 3.38
C ILE A 137 9.23 11.52 2.70
N PHE A 138 7.90 11.70 2.71
CA PHE A 138 7.23 12.74 1.92
C PHE A 138 6.64 13.89 2.75
N PHE A 139 6.30 13.68 4.03
CA PHE A 139 5.61 14.70 4.84
C PHE A 139 6.50 15.36 5.89
N VAL A 140 7.81 15.10 5.85
CA VAL A 140 8.81 15.84 6.63
C VAL A 140 9.29 17.04 5.81
N ASP A 141 9.32 18.22 6.42
CA ASP A 141 9.83 19.43 5.76
C ASP A 141 11.28 19.23 5.29
N GLY A 142 11.51 19.53 4.00
CA GLY A 142 12.79 19.34 3.33
C GLY A 142 13.96 20.14 3.91
N ARG A 143 13.70 21.16 4.75
CA ARG A 143 14.74 21.93 5.44
C ARG A 143 15.27 21.21 6.68
N VAL A 144 14.48 20.32 7.29
CA VAL A 144 14.85 19.60 8.51
C VAL A 144 15.55 18.27 8.18
N ALA A 145 15.20 17.66 7.03
CA ALA A 145 15.87 16.55 6.34
C ALA A 145 16.48 15.40 7.18
N ASN A 146 16.00 15.15 8.40
CA ASN A 146 16.52 14.15 9.33
C ASN A 146 15.66 12.88 9.42
N CYS A 147 14.66 12.73 8.54
CA CYS A 147 13.66 11.66 8.56
C CYS A 147 12.86 11.56 9.88
N GLN A 148 12.91 12.60 10.72
CA GLN A 148 12.17 12.64 11.98
C GLN A 148 10.84 13.36 11.76
N PHE A 149 9.76 12.63 11.98
CA PHE A 149 8.41 13.18 12.00
C PHE A 149 8.13 13.68 13.43
N ASN A 150 8.16 15.00 13.63
CA ASN A 150 7.82 15.61 14.91
C ASN A 150 6.31 15.50 15.17
N THR A 151 5.91 14.87 16.27
CA THR A 151 4.49 14.78 16.66
C THR A 151 3.91 16.09 17.16
N ASP A 152 4.74 17.01 17.64
CA ASP A 152 4.33 18.33 18.17
C ASP A 152 4.19 19.37 17.04
N GLY A 153 4.85 19.10 15.91
CA GLY A 153 4.73 19.83 14.65
C GLY A 153 4.00 19.00 13.59
N ALA A 154 2.98 18.24 14.02
CA ALA A 154 2.08 17.54 13.12
C ALA A 154 0.85 18.41 12.82
N PRO A 155 0.91 19.37 11.90
CA PRO A 155 -0.23 19.55 11.04
C PRO A 155 -0.05 18.44 9.99
N PHE A 156 -0.75 17.33 10.17
CA PHE A 156 -1.96 17.15 9.39
C PHE A 156 -1.69 17.70 7.97
N ILE A 157 -1.33 16.82 7.01
CA ILE A 157 -2.30 16.74 5.89
C ILE A 157 -3.57 16.52 6.65
N SER A 158 -4.35 17.57 6.74
CA SER A 158 -5.60 17.43 7.42
C SER A 158 -6.32 16.38 6.62
N TYR A 159 -6.43 15.18 7.19
CA TYR A 159 -7.21 14.14 6.57
C TYR A 159 -8.68 14.62 6.40
N ASN A 160 -9.03 15.77 7.00
CA ASN A 160 -10.27 16.53 6.80
C ASN A 160 -10.18 17.65 5.72
N ASN A 161 -8.99 18.11 5.31
CA ASN A 161 -8.75 19.11 4.27
C ASN A 161 -7.37 18.85 3.63
N ILE A 162 -7.32 18.10 2.52
CA ILE A 162 -6.09 17.71 1.80
C ILE A 162 -5.28 18.97 1.44
N SER A 163 -4.40 19.41 2.32
CA SER A 163 -3.66 20.67 2.20
C SER A 163 -2.30 20.51 2.84
N LEU A 164 -1.28 21.00 2.13
CA LEU A 164 0.08 21.11 2.64
C LEU A 164 0.16 22.27 3.63
N LEU A 165 1.17 22.22 4.50
CA LEU A 165 1.40 23.29 5.47
C LEU A 165 1.79 24.58 4.78
N CYS A 166 1.41 25.71 5.38
CA CYS A 166 1.99 26.99 5.00
C CYS A 166 3.51 26.89 5.11
N ASP A 167 4.21 27.32 4.06
CA ASP A 167 5.69 27.30 4.00
C ASP A 167 6.31 25.89 4.03
N PHE A 168 5.59 24.85 3.58
CA PHE A 168 6.15 23.51 3.41
C PHE A 168 7.12 23.43 2.24
N PHE A 169 8.34 22.93 2.49
CA PHE A 169 9.31 22.62 1.43
C PHE A 169 9.35 21.12 1.15
N ARG A 170 9.17 20.75 -0.12
CA ARG A 170 9.45 19.38 -0.58
C ARG A 170 10.92 19.02 -0.32
N TYR A 171 11.19 17.73 -0.20
CA TYR A 171 12.54 17.23 -0.05
C TYR A 171 13.45 17.66 -1.22
N CYS A 172 14.71 17.99 -0.93
CA CYS A 172 15.64 18.56 -1.90
C CYS A 172 16.33 17.53 -2.82
N ARG A 173 16.19 16.22 -2.52
CA ARG A 173 16.61 15.12 -3.42
C ARG A 173 15.42 14.28 -3.85
N HIS A 174 15.58 13.64 -5.01
CA HIS A 174 14.70 12.56 -5.44
C HIS A 174 14.86 11.37 -4.48
N LEU A 175 13.74 10.88 -3.95
CA LEU A 175 13.68 9.65 -3.15
C LEU A 175 13.09 8.56 -4.05
N GLY A 176 13.93 7.57 -4.36
CA GLY A 176 13.61 6.50 -5.29
C GLY A 176 13.11 5.25 -4.58
N ARG A 177 12.97 4.16 -5.34
CA ARG A 177 12.49 2.89 -4.79
C ARG A 177 13.47 2.30 -3.78
N ASP A 178 14.77 2.47 -3.96
CA ASP A 178 15.77 1.92 -3.04
C ASP A 178 15.73 2.60 -1.67
N ASP A 179 15.43 3.90 -1.60
CA ASP A 179 15.19 4.60 -0.33
C ASP A 179 13.95 4.04 0.39
N ALA A 180 12.84 3.88 -0.35
CA ALA A 180 11.59 3.32 0.20
C ALA A 180 11.79 1.87 0.66
N ARG A 181 12.51 1.05 -0.12
CA ARG A 181 12.84 -0.34 0.21
C ARG A 181 13.67 -0.45 1.48
N ALA A 182 14.67 0.41 1.66
CA ALA A 182 15.49 0.43 2.86
C ALA A 182 14.65 0.76 4.10
N ALA A 183 13.78 1.79 4.01
CA ALA A 183 12.88 2.17 5.08
C ALA A 183 11.87 1.05 5.44
N VAL A 184 11.26 0.42 4.43
CA VAL A 184 10.35 -0.73 4.63
C VAL A 184 11.05 -1.88 5.34
N ARG A 185 12.28 -2.22 4.94
CA ARG A 185 13.07 -3.28 5.59
C ARG A 185 13.36 -2.97 7.06
N GLU A 186 13.62 -1.72 7.40
CA GLU A 186 13.84 -1.30 8.79
C GLU A 186 12.56 -1.42 9.63
N VAL A 187 11.39 -1.06 9.06
CA VAL A 187 10.08 -1.27 9.72
C VAL A 187 9.81 -2.76 9.92
N PHE A 188 10.01 -3.58 8.88
CA PHE A 188 9.78 -5.03 8.95
C PHE A 188 10.71 -5.71 9.97
N ALA A 189 11.99 -5.36 9.99
CA ALA A 189 12.98 -5.97 10.89
C ALA A 189 12.68 -5.74 12.38
N ALA A 190 11.95 -4.67 12.72
CA ALA A 190 11.58 -4.40 14.11
C ALA A 190 10.46 -5.31 14.63
N HIS A 191 9.49 -5.69 13.78
CA HIS A 191 8.39 -6.59 14.10
C HIS A 191 7.99 -7.41 12.87
N PRO A 192 8.71 -8.50 12.56
CA PRO A 192 8.43 -9.30 11.38
C PRO A 192 7.08 -10.01 11.52
N ILE A 193 6.20 -9.84 10.53
CA ILE A 193 4.96 -10.57 10.39
C ILE A 193 4.97 -11.24 9.02
N GLU A 194 4.71 -12.54 8.97
CA GLU A 194 4.57 -13.29 7.72
C GLU A 194 3.18 -13.07 7.09
N PRO A 195 3.08 -13.11 5.74
CA PRO A 195 1.81 -12.92 5.06
C PRO A 195 0.81 -14.04 5.39
N GLY A 196 -0.47 -13.68 5.51
CA GLY A 196 -1.52 -14.63 5.87
C GLY A 196 -2.90 -14.00 5.97
N ALA A 197 -3.89 -14.79 6.34
CA ALA A 197 -5.28 -14.36 6.47
C ALA A 197 -6.05 -15.15 7.54
N ASN A 198 -7.09 -14.52 8.11
CA ASN A 198 -8.07 -15.19 8.96
C ASN A 198 -8.96 -16.13 8.11
N GLN A 199 -9.27 -17.30 8.66
CA GLN A 199 -10.03 -18.36 8.00
C GLN A 199 -11.53 -18.25 8.28
N GLY A 200 -12.11 -17.08 8.01
CA GLY A 200 -13.54 -16.81 8.20
C GLY A 200 -13.97 -16.64 9.66
N ALA A 201 -13.03 -16.61 10.61
CA ALA A 201 -13.27 -16.34 12.02
C ALA A 201 -12.14 -15.48 12.61
N ILE A 202 -12.44 -14.72 13.67
CA ILE A 202 -11.42 -13.96 14.39
C ILE A 202 -10.39 -14.90 15.06
N ASN A 203 -9.15 -14.44 15.21
CA ASN A 203 -8.06 -15.21 15.81
C ASN A 203 -7.75 -16.55 15.09
N THR A 204 -7.96 -16.63 13.77
CA THR A 204 -7.66 -17.83 12.97
C THR A 204 -6.59 -17.57 11.91
N PHE A 205 -5.70 -16.63 12.19
CA PHE A 205 -4.69 -16.18 11.24
C PHE A 205 -3.79 -17.34 10.83
N THR A 206 -3.88 -17.70 9.55
CA THR A 206 -3.11 -18.79 8.95
C THR A 206 -2.19 -18.19 7.91
N LEU A 207 -0.93 -18.62 7.94
CA LEU A 207 0.10 -18.18 7.02
C LEU A 207 -0.20 -18.67 5.60
N ASP A 208 0.10 -17.83 4.61
CA ASP A 208 0.03 -18.22 3.21
C ASP A 208 1.36 -18.86 2.80
N PRO A 209 1.42 -20.18 2.53
CA PRO A 209 2.66 -20.88 2.21
C PRO A 209 3.18 -20.56 0.79
N GLU A 210 2.34 -20.00 -0.09
CA GLU A 210 2.74 -19.64 -1.45
C GLU A 210 3.44 -18.27 -1.49
N LEU A 211 3.18 -17.43 -0.50
CA LEU A 211 3.79 -16.12 -0.35
C LEU A 211 5.12 -16.19 0.42
N THR A 212 5.87 -15.11 0.32
CA THR A 212 7.17 -14.93 0.97
C THR A 212 7.22 -13.54 1.58
N ASP A 213 8.17 -13.29 2.46
CA ASP A 213 8.41 -11.99 3.05
C ASP A 213 9.22 -11.08 2.10
N PHE A 214 9.68 -9.93 2.59
CA PHE A 214 10.48 -8.99 1.82
C PHE A 214 11.89 -9.50 1.40
N SER A 215 12.25 -10.76 1.72
CA SER A 215 13.49 -11.39 1.28
C SER A 215 13.48 -11.77 -0.20
N ASP A 216 12.32 -12.15 -0.75
CA ASP A 216 12.15 -12.51 -2.16
C ASP A 216 11.09 -11.63 -2.84
N PHE A 217 11.52 -10.39 -3.09
CA PHE A 217 10.73 -9.38 -3.80
C PHE A 217 10.35 -9.82 -5.24
N CYS A 218 11.14 -10.72 -5.86
CA CYS A 218 10.87 -11.23 -7.20
C CYS A 218 9.63 -12.13 -7.23
N LYS A 219 9.59 -13.12 -6.31
CA LYS A 219 8.47 -14.06 -6.20
C LYS A 219 7.16 -13.35 -5.91
N LEU A 220 7.21 -12.31 -5.11
CA LEU A 220 6.04 -11.54 -4.75
C LEU A 220 5.51 -10.64 -5.89
N ASN A 221 6.37 -9.99 -6.68
CA ASN A 221 5.94 -9.27 -7.89
C ASN A 221 5.38 -10.26 -8.94
N THR A 222 5.97 -11.46 -9.01
CA THR A 222 5.48 -12.54 -9.86
C THR A 222 4.09 -13.00 -9.42
N HIS A 223 3.88 -13.20 -8.11
CA HIS A 223 2.58 -13.54 -7.55
C HIS A 223 1.53 -12.46 -7.83
N PHE A 224 1.88 -11.18 -7.64
CA PHE A 224 1.01 -10.04 -7.95
C PHE A 224 0.49 -10.10 -9.39
N VAL A 225 1.37 -10.35 -10.37
CA VAL A 225 0.98 -10.39 -11.79
C VAL A 225 0.26 -11.70 -12.14
N ASN A 226 0.75 -12.85 -11.69
CA ASN A 226 0.22 -14.17 -12.10
C ASN A 226 -1.05 -14.60 -11.37
N ILE A 227 -1.28 -14.10 -10.16
CA ILE A 227 -2.44 -14.46 -9.34
C ILE A 227 -3.41 -13.29 -9.32
N SER A 228 -2.98 -12.12 -8.82
CA SER A 228 -3.89 -11.00 -8.56
C SER A 228 -4.34 -10.33 -9.87
N VAL A 229 -3.42 -9.95 -10.78
CA VAL A 229 -3.80 -9.32 -12.07
C VAL A 229 -4.51 -10.33 -12.98
N LYS A 230 -3.99 -11.56 -13.08
CA LYS A 230 -4.61 -12.61 -13.90
C LYS A 230 -6.01 -13.00 -13.38
N GLY A 231 -6.22 -12.97 -12.07
CA GLY A 231 -7.52 -13.22 -11.45
C GLY A 231 -8.57 -12.19 -11.90
N LEU A 232 -8.18 -10.91 -12.04
CA LEU A 232 -9.07 -9.86 -12.54
C LEU A 232 -9.33 -9.94 -14.05
N TYR A 233 -8.34 -10.40 -14.82
CA TYR A 233 -8.43 -10.51 -16.26
C TYR A 233 -8.14 -11.94 -16.70
N PRO A 234 -9.07 -12.90 -16.52
CA PRO A 234 -8.78 -14.31 -16.79
C PRO A 234 -8.60 -14.62 -18.28
N LYS A 235 -9.28 -13.87 -19.17
CA LYS A 235 -9.25 -14.06 -20.64
C LYS A 235 -9.36 -12.71 -21.38
N PRO A 236 -8.36 -11.82 -21.28
CA PRO A 236 -8.39 -10.54 -21.98
C PRO A 236 -8.22 -10.76 -23.48
N THR A 237 -8.91 -9.95 -24.30
CA THR A 237 -8.86 -10.02 -25.76
C THR A 237 -8.71 -8.64 -26.39
N GLY A 238 -8.24 -8.60 -27.64
CA GLY A 238 -8.14 -7.38 -28.45
C GLY A 238 -7.34 -6.27 -27.78
N VAL A 239 -7.91 -5.05 -27.76
CA VAL A 239 -7.26 -3.85 -27.20
C VAL A 239 -6.92 -4.01 -25.71
N LEU A 240 -7.76 -4.71 -24.95
CA LEU A 240 -7.54 -4.91 -23.51
C LEU A 240 -6.29 -5.75 -23.24
N LEU A 241 -6.05 -6.81 -24.04
CA LEU A 241 -4.85 -7.64 -23.93
C LEU A 241 -3.58 -6.83 -24.23
N ASN A 242 -3.59 -6.04 -25.31
CA ASN A 242 -2.44 -5.21 -25.69
C ASN A 242 -2.13 -4.15 -24.61
N ASN A 243 -3.17 -3.52 -24.06
CA ASN A 243 -3.00 -2.52 -23.01
C ASN A 243 -2.55 -3.16 -21.69
N LEU A 244 -3.04 -4.35 -21.34
CA LEU A 244 -2.55 -5.10 -20.18
C LEU A 244 -1.06 -5.42 -20.30
N ASN A 245 -0.64 -6.00 -21.42
CA ASN A 245 0.78 -6.32 -21.65
C ASN A 245 1.65 -5.05 -21.61
N THR A 246 1.17 -3.94 -22.18
CA THR A 246 1.87 -2.65 -22.15
C THR A 246 2.02 -2.10 -20.73
N ASN A 247 0.94 -2.11 -19.92
CA ASN A 247 1.01 -1.63 -18.53
C ASN A 247 1.83 -2.58 -17.64
N ILE A 248 1.82 -3.90 -17.91
CA ILE A 248 2.72 -4.85 -17.24
C ILE A 248 4.17 -4.54 -17.59
N ASN A 249 4.49 -4.22 -18.85
CA ASN A 249 5.84 -3.78 -19.24
C ASN A 249 6.26 -2.54 -18.45
N PHE A 250 5.40 -1.52 -18.36
CA PHE A 250 5.70 -0.32 -17.58
C PHE A 250 5.86 -0.58 -16.08
N PHE A 251 5.08 -1.52 -15.52
CA PHE A 251 5.26 -1.98 -14.15
C PHE A 251 6.62 -2.69 -13.92
N PHE A 252 7.08 -3.49 -14.89
CA PHE A 252 8.37 -4.21 -14.81
C PHE A 252 9.58 -3.37 -15.18
N GLN A 253 9.44 -2.29 -15.96
CA GLN A 253 10.54 -1.40 -16.32
C GLN A 253 11.42 -0.97 -15.13
N PRO A 254 10.87 -0.46 -14.01
CA PRO A 254 11.68 -0.13 -12.85
C PRO A 254 12.30 -1.38 -12.18
N LEU A 255 11.68 -2.56 -12.30
CA LEU A 255 12.17 -3.81 -11.70
C LEU A 255 13.32 -4.44 -12.51
N ALA A 256 13.39 -4.18 -13.81
CA ALA A 256 14.36 -4.79 -14.73
C ALA A 256 15.82 -4.46 -14.36
N THR A 257 16.06 -3.27 -13.78
CA THR A 257 17.40 -2.86 -13.32
C THR A 257 17.91 -3.64 -12.11
N HIS A 258 17.07 -4.47 -11.49
CA HIS A 258 17.38 -5.19 -10.25
C HIS A 258 17.28 -6.73 -10.41
N GLY A 259 17.43 -7.23 -11.65
CA GLY A 259 17.52 -8.66 -11.93
C GLY A 259 16.19 -9.41 -11.86
N HIS A 260 15.07 -8.69 -11.85
CA HIS A 260 13.74 -9.31 -11.91
C HIS A 260 13.45 -9.82 -13.31
N THR A 261 13.06 -11.10 -13.41
CA THR A 261 12.52 -11.65 -14.66
C THR A 261 11.09 -11.19 -14.83
N GLN A 262 10.83 -10.46 -15.90
CA GLN A 262 9.47 -10.10 -16.27
C GLN A 262 8.62 -11.34 -16.57
N VAL A 263 7.44 -11.42 -15.98
CA VAL A 263 6.45 -12.45 -16.30
C VAL A 263 5.41 -11.93 -17.28
N SER A 264 4.96 -12.81 -18.18
CA SER A 264 3.96 -12.53 -19.21
C SER A 264 2.73 -13.43 -18.99
N PRO A 265 1.82 -13.08 -18.06
CA PRO A 265 0.70 -13.95 -17.67
C PRO A 265 -0.28 -14.24 -18.82
N PHE A 266 -0.29 -13.39 -19.85
CA PHE A 266 -1.18 -13.47 -21.01
C PHE A 266 -0.45 -13.82 -22.32
N GLY A 267 0.82 -14.24 -22.23
CA GLY A 267 1.69 -14.43 -23.40
C GLY A 267 2.27 -13.11 -23.93
N GLN A 268 3.29 -13.22 -24.78
CA GLN A 268 3.85 -12.09 -25.50
C GLN A 268 2.98 -11.79 -26.72
N SER A 269 2.64 -10.52 -26.91
CA SER A 269 2.06 -10.02 -28.17
C SER A 269 3.14 -9.79 -29.20
#